data_AF-A0A816FUB4-F1
#
_entry.id   AF-A0A816FUB4-F1
#
_cell.length_a   1.000
_cell.length_b   1.000
_cell.length_c   1.000
_cell.angle_alpha   90.00
_cell.angle_beta   90.00
_cell.angle_gamma   90.00
#
_symmetry.space_group_name_H-M   'P 1'
#
loop_
_entity.id
_entity.type
_entity.pdbx_description
1 polymer ?
#
loop_
_entity_poly.entity_id
_entity_poly.type
_entity_poly.pdbx_seq_one_letter_code
_entity_poly.pdbx_strand_id
1 'polypeptide(L)'
;MACAENITIDNKTSSSELNNGSNEEILFDAVETNNVPVVKNFEKDELQQLCQIPRIFPSEWSSPHEEQQTAYQRACLLGHRDIVQCMLNAGIEVDQMLSGGNSGATMRGAFMFACQSRSMETIQALLDAGAPVNKF
;
A
#
# COMPACT_ATOMS: atom_id res chain seq x y z
N MET A 1 -45.77 -20.22 -0.21
CA MET A 1 -45.23 -21.12 0.82
C MET A 1 -43.72 -21.18 0.59
N ALA A 2 -42.98 -20.70 1.60
CA ALA A 2 -41.52 -20.72 1.79
C ALA A 2 -40.62 -19.90 0.84
N CYS A 3 -40.13 -18.79 1.38
CA CYS A 3 -38.85 -18.13 1.09
C CYS A 3 -37.66 -19.02 1.53
N ALA A 4 -36.48 -18.82 0.92
CA ALA A 4 -35.11 -18.96 1.47
C ALA A 4 -34.12 -19.27 0.31
N GLU A 5 -32.88 -18.79 0.24
CA GLU A 5 -32.11 -17.91 1.12
C GLU A 5 -30.90 -17.35 0.37
N ASN A 6 -30.53 -16.16 0.80
CA ASN A 6 -29.32 -15.40 0.54
C ASN A 6 -28.08 -16.25 0.84
N ILE A 7 -27.19 -16.48 -0.15
CA ILE A 7 -25.84 -17.00 0.15
C ILE A 7 -24.97 -15.79 0.48
N THR A 8 -25.05 -15.39 1.74
CA THR A 8 -24.03 -14.60 2.43
C THR A 8 -22.73 -15.39 2.34
N ILE A 9 -21.71 -14.84 1.66
CA ILE A 9 -20.35 -15.34 1.81
C ILE A 9 -19.76 -14.60 3.02
N ASP A 10 -20.10 -15.12 4.20
CA ASP A 10 -19.41 -14.82 5.44
C ASP A 10 -17.98 -15.40 5.34
N ASN A 11 -17.01 -14.57 4.96
CA ASN A 11 -15.60 -14.85 5.24
C ASN A 11 -15.10 -13.86 6.29
N LYS A 12 -15.63 -14.02 7.50
CA LYS A 12 -14.98 -13.54 8.70
C LYS A 12 -13.80 -14.47 8.99
N THR A 13 -12.60 -13.93 8.80
CA THR A 13 -11.39 -14.11 9.61
C THR A 13 -10.86 -15.53 9.81
N SER A 14 -9.64 -15.79 9.31
CA SER A 14 -8.59 -16.66 9.91
C SER A 14 -7.54 -16.98 8.84
N SER A 15 -6.22 -16.90 8.98
CA SER A 15 -5.35 -16.61 10.13
C SER A 15 -3.93 -16.54 9.60
N SER A 16 -3.17 -15.51 9.98
CA SER A 16 -1.89 -15.69 10.69
C SER A 16 -1.40 -14.31 11.08
N GLU A 17 -1.61 -13.98 12.36
CA GLU A 17 -0.70 -13.22 13.23
C GLU A 17 -0.21 -11.88 12.65
N LEU A 18 -0.53 -10.74 13.25
CA LEU A 18 0.25 -10.28 14.38
C LEU A 18 -0.62 -9.48 15.36
N ASN A 19 -0.49 -9.88 16.60
CA ASN A 19 -0.77 -9.10 17.78
C ASN A 19 0.17 -7.88 17.77
N ASN A 20 -0.19 -6.78 17.09
CA ASN A 20 0.58 -5.53 17.13
C ASN A 20 -0.24 -4.27 16.78
N GLY A 21 -1.54 -4.23 17.11
CA GLY A 21 -2.45 -3.11 16.80
C GLY A 21 -2.07 -1.77 17.44
N SER A 22 -0.96 -1.15 17.04
CA SER A 22 -0.55 0.16 17.54
C SER A 22 0.17 1.00 16.48
N ASN A 23 1.03 0.45 15.62
CA ASN A 23 1.85 1.29 14.74
C ASN A 23 1.59 1.09 13.25
N GLU A 24 1.38 -0.13 12.75
CA GLU A 24 1.05 -0.37 11.35
C GLU A 24 -0.31 0.23 10.98
N GLU A 25 -1.31 0.09 11.84
CA GLU A 25 -2.64 0.65 11.61
C GLU A 25 -2.61 2.17 11.62
N ILE A 26 -1.86 2.77 12.55
CA ILE A 26 -1.63 4.22 12.57
C ILE A 26 -0.91 4.67 11.30
N LEU A 27 0.07 3.92 10.81
CA LEU A 27 0.77 4.27 9.58
C LEU A 27 -0.18 4.23 8.37
N PHE A 28 -0.97 3.16 8.21
CA PHE A 28 -1.92 3.06 7.11
C PHE A 28 -3.02 4.14 7.20
N ASP A 29 -3.58 4.39 8.38
CA ASP A 29 -4.56 5.47 8.59
C ASP A 29 -3.96 6.85 8.32
N ALA A 30 -2.72 7.10 8.75
CA ALA A 30 -2.00 8.33 8.45
C ALA A 30 -1.75 8.50 6.94
N VAL A 31 -1.44 7.40 6.23
CA VAL A 31 -1.30 7.43 4.77
C VAL A 31 -2.63 7.74 4.11
N GLU A 32 -3.74 7.14 4.53
CA GLU A 32 -5.06 7.38 3.93
C GLU A 32 -5.60 8.78 4.21
N THR A 33 -5.34 9.32 5.41
CA THR A 33 -5.75 10.67 5.82
C THR A 33 -4.76 11.78 5.41
N ASN A 34 -3.66 11.43 4.75
CA ASN A 34 -2.56 12.33 4.41
C ASN A 34 -1.93 13.05 5.64
N ASN A 35 -1.85 12.35 6.77
CA ASN A 35 -1.32 12.87 8.03
C ASN A 35 0.22 12.77 8.10
N VAL A 36 0.88 13.69 7.39
CA VAL A 36 2.35 13.80 7.33
C VAL A 36 3.06 13.84 8.70
N PRO A 37 2.60 14.60 9.73
CA PRO A 37 3.35 14.69 10.99
C PRO A 37 3.41 13.36 11.75
N VAL A 38 2.39 12.51 11.64
CA VAL A 38 2.40 11.17 12.24
C VAL A 38 3.44 10.30 11.55
N VAL A 39 3.51 10.32 10.22
CA VAL A 39 4.53 9.57 9.45
C VAL A 39 5.95 10.01 9.81
N LYS A 40 6.16 11.32 10.00
CA LYS A 40 7.46 11.88 10.40
C LYS A 40 7.88 11.53 11.83
N ASN A 41 6.94 11.14 12.69
CA ASN A 41 7.22 10.81 14.08
C ASN A 41 7.77 9.39 14.26
N PHE A 42 7.61 8.51 13.27
CA PHE A 42 8.16 7.16 13.33
C PHE A 42 9.68 7.16 13.13
N GLU A 43 10.37 6.21 13.78
CA GLU A 43 11.79 5.99 13.56
C GLU A 43 12.04 5.41 12.16
N LYS A 44 13.24 5.63 11.60
CA LYS A 44 13.57 5.16 10.24
C LYS A 44 13.51 3.64 10.12
N ASP A 45 14.08 2.95 11.10
CA ASP A 45 14.07 1.48 11.16
C ASP A 45 12.64 0.95 11.29
N GLU A 46 11.79 1.59 12.12
CA GLU A 46 10.38 1.24 12.24
C GLU A 46 9.63 1.43 10.91
N LEU A 47 9.79 2.57 10.24
CA LEU A 47 9.18 2.81 8.93
C LEU A 47 9.60 1.76 7.90
N GLN A 48 10.88 1.38 7.89
CA GLN A 48 11.38 0.36 6.99
C GLN A 48 10.76 -1.01 7.27
N GLN A 49 10.59 -1.38 8.55
CA GLN A 49 9.91 -2.63 8.91
C GLN A 49 8.41 -2.59 8.57
N LEU A 50 7.72 -1.51 8.93
CA LEU A 50 6.29 -1.34 8.67
C LEU A 50 5.97 -1.32 7.18
N CYS A 51 6.82 -0.70 6.36
CA CYS A 51 6.63 -0.67 4.91
C CYS A 51 6.92 -2.01 4.22
N GLN A 52 7.56 -2.98 4.89
CA GLN A 52 7.66 -4.35 4.36
C GLN A 52 6.41 -5.18 4.59
N ILE A 53 5.47 -4.71 5.43
CA ILE A 53 4.25 -5.45 5.76
C ILE A 53 3.18 -5.09 4.72
N PRO A 54 2.77 -6.03 3.85
CA PRO A 54 1.70 -5.78 2.91
C PRO A 54 0.32 -5.94 3.56
N ARG A 55 -0.63 -5.13 3.14
CA ARG A 55 -2.06 -5.29 3.45
C ARG A 55 -2.85 -5.57 2.18
N ILE A 56 -3.93 -6.33 2.34
CA ILE A 56 -4.90 -6.58 1.28
C ILE A 56 -5.88 -5.42 1.27
N PHE A 57 -6.01 -4.77 0.11
CA PHE A 57 -7.02 -3.75 -0.15
C PHE A 57 -8.00 -4.25 -1.21
N PRO A 58 -9.29 -3.86 -1.10
CA PRO A 58 -10.22 -4.10 -2.19
C PRO A 58 -9.76 -3.30 -3.42
N SER A 59 -9.74 -3.97 -4.57
CA SER A 59 -9.33 -3.40 -5.85
C SER A 59 -10.47 -3.53 -6.85
N GLU A 60 -10.88 -2.42 -7.47
CA GLU A 60 -11.87 -2.47 -8.56
C GLU A 60 -11.22 -2.87 -9.90
N TRP A 61 -9.88 -2.88 -9.99
CA TRP A 61 -9.13 -3.14 -11.23
C TRP A 61 -8.46 -4.53 -11.26
N SER A 62 -8.29 -5.18 -10.11
CA SER A 62 -7.69 -6.52 -10.02
C SER A 62 -8.77 -7.61 -10.06
N SER A 63 -8.43 -8.77 -10.61
CA SER A 63 -9.22 -10.00 -10.50
C SER A 63 -8.35 -11.09 -9.85
N PRO A 64 -8.68 -11.57 -8.63
CA PRO A 64 -9.80 -11.17 -7.75
C PRO A 64 -9.71 -9.71 -7.31
N HIS A 65 -10.83 -9.15 -6.82
CA HIS A 65 -11.03 -7.73 -6.45
C HIS A 65 -10.24 -7.32 -5.19
N GLU A 66 -9.03 -7.84 -5.06
CA GLU A 66 -8.14 -7.72 -3.92
C GLU A 66 -6.72 -7.54 -4.44
N GLU A 67 -6.01 -6.58 -3.88
CA GLU A 67 -4.63 -6.30 -4.20
C GLU A 67 -3.83 -6.13 -2.93
N GLN A 68 -2.62 -6.69 -2.90
CA GLN A 68 -1.71 -6.45 -1.79
C GLN A 68 -0.93 -5.17 -2.05
N GLN A 69 -0.90 -4.27 -1.06
CA GLN A 69 -0.16 -3.01 -1.11
C GLN A 69 0.60 -2.79 0.19
N THR A 70 1.82 -2.30 0.11
CA THR A 70 2.54 -1.74 1.27
C THR A 70 2.07 -0.32 1.57
N ALA A 71 2.37 0.19 2.77
CA ALA A 71 2.07 1.58 3.13
C ALA A 71 2.69 2.57 2.12
N TYR A 72 3.88 2.25 1.60
CA TYR A 72 4.55 3.03 0.57
C TYR A 72 3.81 3.01 -0.78
N GLN A 73 3.40 1.83 -1.25
CA GLN A 73 2.62 1.70 -2.49
C GLN A 73 1.26 2.41 -2.38
N ARG A 74 0.62 2.34 -1.21
CA ARG A 74 -0.63 3.06 -0.93
C ARG A 74 -0.45 4.57 -1.00
N ALA A 75 0.61 5.11 -0.38
CA ALA A 75 0.94 6.54 -0.46
C ALA A 75 1.20 6.98 -1.90
N CYS A 76 1.85 6.12 -2.71
CA CYS A 76 2.05 6.36 -4.13
C CYS A 76 0.72 6.37 -4.91
N LEU A 77 -0.17 5.40 -4.67
CA LEU A 77 -1.49 5.33 -5.31
C LEU A 77 -2.36 6.54 -5.00
N LEU A 78 -2.33 7.00 -3.75
CA LEU A 78 -3.08 8.18 -3.31
C LEU A 78 -2.45 9.51 -3.79
N GLY A 79 -1.18 9.48 -4.24
CA GLY A 79 -0.48 10.68 -4.69
C GLY A 79 -0.01 11.58 -3.54
N HIS A 80 0.25 11.01 -2.36
CA HIS A 80 0.68 11.76 -1.17
C HIS A 80 2.19 12.02 -1.20
N ARG A 81 2.61 12.96 -2.06
CA ARG A 81 4.02 13.32 -2.29
C ARG A 81 4.84 13.50 -1.01
N ASP A 82 4.33 14.20 -0.02
CA ASP A 82 5.07 14.50 1.22
C ASP A 82 5.34 13.23 2.04
N ILE A 83 4.36 12.32 2.10
CA ILE A 83 4.49 11.02 2.77
C ILE A 83 5.48 10.14 2.01
N VAL A 84 5.39 10.11 0.68
CA VAL A 84 6.32 9.38 -0.18
C VAL A 84 7.76 9.88 0.03
N GLN A 85 7.98 11.19 0.09
CA GLN A 85 9.30 11.76 0.40
C GLN A 85 9.79 11.39 1.80
N CYS A 86 8.91 11.36 2.82
CA CYS A 86 9.30 10.92 4.17
C CYS A 86 9.76 9.46 4.18
N MET A 87 9.03 8.59 3.49
CA MET A 87 9.36 7.18 3.36
C MET A 87 10.68 6.96 2.58
N LEU A 88 10.88 7.69 1.48
CA LEU A 88 12.13 7.66 0.72
C LEU A 88 13.33 8.12 1.58
N ASN A 89 13.17 9.19 2.37
CA ASN A 89 14.20 9.68 3.29
C ASN A 89 14.50 8.70 4.43
N ALA A 90 13.58 7.79 4.74
CA ALA A 90 13.81 6.70 5.68
C ALA A 90 14.68 5.57 5.08
N GLY A 91 15.02 5.64 3.79
CA GLY A 91 15.83 4.63 3.10
C GLY A 91 15.00 3.48 2.55
N ILE A 92 13.69 3.67 2.39
CA ILE A 92 12.81 2.69 1.76
C ILE A 92 13.17 2.55 0.27
N GLU A 93 13.27 1.31 -0.19
CA GLU A 93 13.56 1.01 -1.58
C GLU A 93 12.45 1.55 -2.50
N VAL A 94 12.84 2.33 -3.50
CA VAL A 94 11.89 2.97 -4.44
C VAL A 94 11.15 1.94 -5.29
N ASP A 95 11.80 0.82 -5.57
CA ASP A 95 11.31 -0.28 -6.40
C ASP A 95 10.77 -1.44 -5.56
N GLN A 96 9.87 -1.12 -4.62
CA GLN A 96 9.14 -2.17 -3.90
C GLN A 96 8.16 -2.85 -4.86
N MET A 97 8.56 -4.01 -5.35
CA MET A 97 7.70 -4.95 -6.05
C MET A 97 6.99 -5.83 -5.04
N LEU A 98 5.66 -5.82 -5.08
CA LEU A 98 4.86 -6.71 -4.25
C LEU A 98 3.96 -7.57 -5.14
N SER A 99 3.80 -8.84 -4.76
CA SER A 99 2.94 -9.78 -5.49
C SER A 99 1.48 -9.35 -5.36
N GLY A 100 0.83 -9.05 -6.48
CA GLY A 100 -0.57 -8.67 -6.50
C GLY A 100 -1.48 -9.85 -6.16
N GLY A 101 -1.91 -9.91 -4.90
CA GLY A 101 -3.03 -10.74 -4.43
C GLY A 101 -2.89 -12.25 -4.68
N ASN A 102 -3.98 -12.96 -4.41
CA ASN A 102 -4.04 -14.43 -4.46
C ASN A 102 -3.86 -15.03 -5.86
N SER A 103 -3.89 -14.21 -6.92
CA SER A 103 -3.76 -14.68 -8.30
C SER A 103 -2.34 -14.54 -8.86
N GLY A 104 -1.38 -13.96 -8.13
CA GLY A 104 0.00 -13.82 -8.61
C GLY A 104 0.14 -13.07 -9.95
N ALA A 105 -0.93 -12.41 -10.40
CA ALA A 105 -1.10 -12.02 -11.79
C ALA A 105 -0.53 -10.63 -12.09
N THR A 106 -0.21 -9.84 -11.06
CA THR A 106 0.43 -8.55 -11.28
C THR A 106 1.37 -8.22 -10.13
N MET A 107 2.67 -8.49 -10.29
CA MET A 107 3.66 -7.78 -9.48
C MET A 107 3.60 -6.32 -9.90
N ARG A 108 3.22 -5.42 -9.00
CA ARG A 108 3.18 -3.97 -9.31
C ARG A 108 4.19 -3.25 -8.45
N GLY A 109 5.08 -2.50 -9.09
CA GLY A 109 6.01 -1.61 -8.41
C GLY A 109 5.32 -0.33 -7.94
N ALA A 110 5.88 0.35 -6.94
CA ALA A 110 5.39 1.64 -6.44
C ALA A 110 5.18 2.70 -7.55
N PHE A 111 6.02 2.67 -8.60
CA PHE A 111 5.88 3.53 -9.76
C PHE A 111 4.56 3.32 -10.52
N MET A 112 4.11 2.08 -10.67
CA MET A 112 2.83 1.78 -11.35
C MET A 112 1.64 2.29 -10.54
N PHE A 113 1.73 2.28 -9.21
CA PHE A 113 0.72 2.88 -8.33
C PHE A 113 0.71 4.41 -8.43
N ALA A 114 1.89 5.05 -8.43
CA ALA A 114 1.97 6.49 -8.66
C ALA A 114 1.46 6.91 -10.05
N CYS A 115 1.63 6.08 -11.08
CA CYS A 115 1.05 6.32 -12.40
C CYS A 115 -0.48 6.22 -12.41
N GLN A 116 -1.07 5.38 -11.55
CA GLN A 116 -2.52 5.34 -11.35
C GLN A 116 -3.02 6.52 -10.53
N SER A 117 -2.17 7.07 -9.67
CA SER A 117 -2.45 8.35 -9.02
C SER A 117 -2.58 9.45 -10.06
N ARG A 118 -3.48 10.39 -9.83
CA ARG A 118 -3.60 11.60 -10.67
C ARG A 118 -2.57 12.68 -10.28
N SER A 119 -1.54 12.35 -9.50
CA SER A 119 -0.51 13.29 -9.04
C SER A 119 0.80 13.12 -9.81
N MET A 120 1.08 14.07 -10.71
CA MET A 120 2.37 14.10 -11.42
C MET A 120 3.54 14.38 -10.48
N GLU A 121 3.31 15.10 -9.38
CA GLU A 121 4.33 15.46 -8.40
C GLU A 121 4.85 14.22 -7.67
N THR A 122 3.99 13.24 -7.42
CA THR A 122 4.38 11.96 -6.81
C THR A 122 5.22 11.13 -7.79
N ILE A 123 4.83 11.12 -9.07
CA ILE A 123 5.62 10.48 -10.13
C ILE A 123 7.01 11.13 -10.24
N GLN A 124 7.08 12.46 -10.24
CA GLN A 124 8.35 13.19 -10.25
C GLN A 124 9.22 12.86 -9.03
N ALA A 125 8.65 12.83 -7.82
CA ALA A 125 9.41 12.48 -6.62
C ALA A 125 10.01 11.07 -6.69
N LEU A 126 9.31 10.10 -7.30
CA LEU A 126 9.84 8.76 -7.52
C LEU A 126 10.93 8.74 -8.59
N LEU A 127 10.77 9.50 -9.67
CA LEU A 127 11.79 9.64 -10.73
C LEU A 127 13.07 10.27 -10.20
N ASP A 128 12.96 11.34 -9.41
CA ASP A 128 14.10 12.00 -8.75
C ASP A 128 14.80 11.07 -7.75
N ALA A 129 14.05 10.16 -7.12
CA ALA A 129 14.60 9.11 -6.25
C ALA A 129 15.25 7.95 -7.02
N GLY A 130 15.22 7.94 -8.35
CA GLY A 130 15.82 6.92 -9.19
C GLY A 130 14.93 5.70 -9.45
N ALA A 131 13.61 5.85 -9.38
CA ALA A 131 12.68 4.76 -9.70
C ALA A 131 12.94 4.20 -11.12
N PRO A 132 13.07 2.87 -11.28
CA PRO A 132 13.27 2.27 -12.59
C PRO A 132 11.97 2.30 -13.40
N VAL A 133 11.84 3.31 -14.27
CA VAL A 133 10.71 3.49 -15.22
C VAL A 133 10.50 2.31 -16.18
N ASN A 134 11.50 1.43 -16.33
CA ASN A 134 11.49 0.32 -17.29
C ASN A 134 11.19 -1.04 -16.65
N LYS A 135 10.69 -1.06 -15.41
CA LYS A 135 10.23 -2.27 -14.73
C LYS A 135 8.72 -2.16 -14.54
N PHE A 136 7.98 -2.93 -15.34
CA PHE A 136 6.52 -2.97 -15.40
C PHE A 136 6.04 -4.42 -15.46
#